data_AF-A0A7X8VQV8-F1
#
_entry.id   AF-A0A7X8VQV8-F1
#
_cell.length_a   1.000
_cell.length_b   1.000
_cell.length_c   1.000
_cell.angle_alpha   90.00
_cell.angle_beta   90.00
_cell.angle_gamma   90.00
#
_symmetry.space_group_name_H-M   'P 1'
#
loop_
_entity.id
_entity.type
_entity.pdbx_description
1 polymer ?
#
loop_
_entity_poly.entity_id
_entity_poly.type
_entity_poly.pdbx_seq_one_letter_code
_entity_poly.pdbx_strand_id
1 'polypeptide(L)'
;TRLARLLGSQVARLHQAGFVHGDCIMRNLCLDKQGNLIYLDNDRSKKCGRLAFSRSRRNLAQLGYSARRSGADAGFVRLMFEVYAEALAWKPQYKRKTIERLEAGIERRLEQRRQADLRK
;
A
#
# COMPACT_ATOMS: atom_id res chain seq x y z
N THR A 1 -3.35 -6.89 -13.24
CA THR A 1 -2.92 -5.48 -13.48
C THR A 1 -3.99 -4.44 -13.13
N ARG A 2 -5.27 -4.61 -13.55
CA ARG A 2 -6.36 -3.63 -13.24
C ARG A 2 -6.51 -3.33 -11.74
N LEU A 3 -6.51 -4.36 -10.89
CA LEU A 3 -6.64 -4.19 -9.44
C LEU A 3 -5.48 -3.39 -8.83
N ALA A 4 -4.23 -3.64 -9.24
CA ALA A 4 -3.08 -2.87 -8.76
C ALA A 4 -3.22 -1.37 -9.05
N ARG A 5 -3.69 -1.02 -10.25
CA ARG A 5 -3.97 0.37 -10.63
C ARG A 5 -5.07 0.98 -9.77
N LEU A 6 -6.16 0.25 -9.55
CA LEU A 6 -7.26 0.69 -8.69
C LEU A 6 -6.80 0.95 -7.25
N LEU A 7 -6.06 0.00 -6.66
CA LEU A 7 -5.53 0.14 -5.30
C LEU A 7 -4.60 1.36 -5.19
N GLY A 8 -3.68 1.52 -6.15
CA GLY A 8 -2.75 2.64 -6.17
C GLY A 8 -3.47 4.00 -6.22
N SER A 9 -4.44 4.14 -7.11
CA SER A 9 -5.18 5.40 -7.28
C SER A 9 -6.10 5.72 -6.10
N GLN A 10 -6.79 4.72 -5.54
CA GLN A 10 -7.71 4.93 -4.43
C GLN A 10 -6.97 5.25 -3.13
N VAL A 11 -5.85 4.57 -2.85
CA VAL A 11 -5.01 4.91 -1.69
C VAL A 11 -4.38 6.30 -1.85
N ALA A 12 -4.03 6.71 -3.07
CA ALA A 12 -3.59 8.09 -3.32
C ALA A 12 -4.71 9.09 -3.02
N ARG A 13 -5.93 8.82 -3.48
CA ARG A 13 -7.12 9.65 -3.20
C ARG A 13 -7.40 9.76 -1.70
N LEU A 14 -7.34 8.65 -0.96
CA LEU A 14 -7.49 8.64 0.51
C LEU A 14 -6.47 9.58 1.16
N HIS A 15 -5.20 9.47 0.77
CA HIS A 15 -4.13 10.29 1.31
C HIS A 15 -4.26 11.76 0.91
N GLN A 16 -4.63 12.08 -0.34
CA GLN A 16 -4.90 13.45 -0.80
C GLN A 16 -6.05 14.10 -0.03
N ALA A 17 -7.07 13.33 0.34
CA ALA A 17 -8.15 13.79 1.21
C ALA A 17 -7.71 14.04 2.67
N GLY A 18 -6.43 13.84 2.99
CA GLY A 18 -5.86 14.06 4.32
C GLY A 18 -6.12 12.90 5.28
N PHE A 19 -6.46 11.71 4.80
CA PHE A 19 -6.67 10.53 5.64
C PHE A 19 -5.51 9.55 5.53
N VAL A 20 -5.29 8.80 6.61
CA VAL A 20 -4.44 7.60 6.59
C VAL A 20 -5.21 6.49 7.29
N HIS A 21 -5.24 5.32 6.68
CA HIS A 21 -5.92 4.17 7.25
C HIS A 21 -5.14 3.61 8.45
N GLY A 22 -5.84 3.20 9.51
CA GLY A 22 -5.20 2.65 10.69
C GLY A 22 -4.48 1.32 10.43
N ASP A 23 -5.05 0.50 9.56
CA ASP A 23 -4.49 -0.81 9.18
C ASP A 23 -4.76 -1.12 7.70
N CYS A 24 -3.91 -0.59 6.81
CA CYS A 24 -4.14 -0.64 5.37
C CYS A 24 -3.65 -1.98 4.80
N ILE A 25 -4.41 -3.05 5.01
CA ILE A 25 -4.13 -4.41 4.49
C ILE A 25 -5.24 -4.85 3.54
N MET A 26 -4.93 -5.80 2.63
CA MET A 26 -5.90 -6.31 1.64
C MET A 26 -7.23 -6.78 2.26
N ARG A 27 -7.22 -7.35 3.46
CA ARG A 27 -8.44 -7.81 4.15
C ARG A 27 -9.37 -6.69 4.60
N ASN A 28 -8.83 -5.49 4.80
CA ASN A 28 -9.59 -4.31 5.19
C ASN A 28 -10.03 -3.48 3.97
N LEU A 29 -9.91 -4.05 2.77
CA LEU A 29 -10.32 -3.43 1.52
C LEU A 29 -11.33 -4.34 0.83
N CYS A 30 -12.45 -3.79 0.41
CA CYS A 30 -13.40 -4.50 -0.45
C CYS A 30 -13.81 -3.63 -1.63
N LEU A 31 -14.37 -4.27 -2.66
CA LEU A 31 -15.00 -3.58 -3.77
C LEU A 31 -16.51 -3.65 -3.59
N ASP A 32 -17.19 -2.52 -3.78
CA ASP A 32 -18.65 -2.54 -3.91
C ASP A 32 -19.06 -3.11 -5.29
N LYS A 33 -20.37 -3.21 -5.53
CA LYS A 33 -20.93 -3.73 -6.79
C LYS A 33 -20.57 -2.86 -8.00
N GLN A 34 -20.19 -1.60 -7.76
CA GLN A 34 -19.82 -0.61 -8.75
C GLN A 34 -18.29 -0.57 -8.98
N GLY A 35 -17.52 -1.36 -8.23
CA GLY A 35 -16.06 -1.42 -8.32
C GLY A 35 -15.35 -0.28 -7.58
N ASN A 36 -16.02 0.43 -6.67
CA ASN A 36 -15.39 1.40 -5.78
C ASN A 36 -14.67 0.69 -4.64
N LEU A 37 -13.51 1.21 -4.25
CA LEU A 37 -12.76 0.69 -3.12
C LEU A 37 -13.35 1.21 -1.81
N ILE A 38 -13.77 0.29 -0.95
CA ILE A 38 -14.31 0.56 0.37
C ILE A 38 -13.26 0.16 1.41
N TYR A 39 -12.99 1.06 2.35
CA TYR A 39 -12.08 0.86 3.48
C TYR A 39 -12.87 0.40 4.70
N LEU A 40 -12.55 -0.77 5.22
CA LEU A 40 -13.14 -1.36 6.42
C LEU A 40 -12.20 -1.18 7.62
N ASP A 41 -12.72 -1.28 8.84
CA ASP A 41 -11.92 -1.15 10.08
C ASP A 41 -11.23 0.25 10.19
N ASN A 42 -12.07 1.29 10.26
CA ASN A 42 -11.65 2.70 10.25
C ASN A 42 -11.40 3.28 11.66
N ASP A 43 -11.55 2.53 12.74
CA ASP A 43 -11.47 3.05 14.12
C ASP A 43 -10.11 3.69 14.43
N ARG A 44 -9.05 3.21 13.78
CA ARG A 44 -7.69 3.73 13.91
C ARG A 44 -7.28 4.68 12.78
N SER A 45 -8.18 4.99 11.86
CA SER A 45 -7.93 5.92 10.75
C SER A 45 -7.77 7.34 11.28
N LYS A 46 -6.85 8.11 10.69
CA LYS A 46 -6.50 9.45 11.19
C LYS A 46 -6.63 10.48 10.09
N LYS A 47 -7.37 11.55 10.37
CA LYS A 47 -7.28 12.80 9.61
C LYS A 47 -5.97 13.50 9.97
N CYS A 48 -5.08 13.62 9.00
CA CYS A 48 -3.79 14.28 9.12
C CYS A 48 -3.83 15.52 8.22
N GLY A 49 -3.82 16.73 8.78
CA GLY A 49 -3.94 17.98 8.03
C GLY A 49 -2.88 18.11 6.93
N ARG A 50 -1.61 18.34 7.32
CA ARG A 50 -0.47 18.12 6.41
C ARG A 50 -0.05 16.66 6.55
N LEU A 51 -0.19 15.90 5.46
CA LEU A 51 0.22 14.50 5.36
C LEU A 51 1.57 14.24 6.05
N ALA A 52 1.54 13.56 7.19
CA ALA A 52 2.76 13.02 7.78
C ALA A 52 3.24 11.89 6.85
N PHE A 53 4.16 12.18 5.95
CA PHE A 53 4.67 11.27 4.92
C PHE A 53 5.08 9.87 5.46
N SER A 54 5.51 9.80 6.72
CA SER A 54 5.78 8.54 7.43
C SER A 54 4.55 7.63 7.54
N ARG A 55 3.37 8.19 7.78
CA ARG A 55 2.11 7.45 7.93
C ARG A 55 1.60 6.90 6.61
N SER A 56 1.66 7.69 5.52
CA SER A 56 1.29 7.22 4.18
C SER A 56 2.19 6.07 3.72
N ARG A 57 3.51 6.17 3.94
CA ARG A 57 4.44 5.07 3.65
C ARG A 57 4.13 3.80 4.44
N ARG A 58 3.68 3.92 5.69
CA ARG A 58 3.26 2.77 6.49
C ARG A 58 2.09 2.05 5.84
N ASN A 59 1.07 2.78 5.36
CA ASN A 59 -0.05 2.19 4.62
C ASN A 59 0.42 1.47 3.35
N LEU A 60 1.29 2.09 2.55
CA LEU A 60 1.85 1.44 1.35
C LEU A 60 2.60 0.15 1.71
N ALA A 61 3.40 0.15 2.78
CA ALA A 61 4.12 -1.02 3.23
C ALA A 61 3.19 -2.13 3.75
N GLN A 62 2.15 -1.78 4.53
CA GLN A 62 1.13 -2.73 5.00
C GLN A 62 0.40 -3.38 3.81
N LEU A 63 -0.03 -2.55 2.86
CA LEU A 63 -0.81 -2.99 1.72
C LEU A 63 0.03 -3.89 0.82
N GLY A 64 1.22 -3.44 0.42
CA GLY A 64 2.14 -4.22 -0.41
C GLY A 64 2.53 -5.54 0.25
N TYR A 65 2.87 -5.55 1.54
CA TYR A 65 3.16 -6.78 2.27
C TYR A 65 1.96 -7.74 2.29
N SER A 66 0.77 -7.24 2.61
CA SER A 66 -0.45 -8.06 2.66
C SER A 66 -0.86 -8.61 1.28
N ALA A 67 -0.64 -7.84 0.21
CA ALA A 67 -0.86 -8.28 -1.16
C ALA A 67 0.08 -9.43 -1.53
N ARG A 68 1.39 -9.31 -1.25
CA ARG A 68 2.36 -10.40 -1.45
C ARG A 68 2.00 -11.65 -0.65
N ARG A 69 1.59 -11.47 0.61
CA ARG A 69 1.09 -12.56 1.48
C ARG A 69 -0.17 -13.24 0.95
N SER A 70 -0.95 -12.56 0.11
CA SER A 70 -2.17 -13.08 -0.50
C SER A 70 -1.94 -13.64 -1.90
N GLY A 71 -0.68 -13.78 -2.33
CA GLY A 71 -0.30 -14.40 -3.61
C GLY A 71 -0.02 -13.43 -4.75
N ALA A 72 -0.14 -12.11 -4.55
CA ALA A 72 0.24 -11.14 -5.58
C ALA A 72 1.76 -11.20 -5.83
N ASP A 73 2.21 -11.07 -7.07
CA ASP A 73 3.64 -10.99 -7.41
C ASP A 73 4.28 -9.61 -7.08
N ALA A 74 5.60 -9.49 -7.23
CA ALA A 74 6.31 -8.23 -6.99
C ALA A 74 5.95 -7.15 -8.01
N GLY A 75 5.69 -7.52 -9.26
CA GLY A 75 5.29 -6.60 -10.33
C GLY A 75 3.92 -5.96 -10.07
N PHE A 76 2.98 -6.70 -9.47
CA PHE A 76 1.69 -6.19 -9.01
C PHE A 76 1.89 -5.06 -7.99
N VAL A 77 2.73 -5.29 -6.98
CA VAL A 77 3.00 -4.31 -5.91
C VAL A 77 3.71 -3.10 -6.47
N ARG A 78 4.68 -3.31 -7.36
CA ARG A 78 5.38 -2.24 -8.06
C ARG A 78 4.42 -1.35 -8.84
N LEU A 79 3.58 -1.93 -9.69
CA LEU A 79 2.59 -1.20 -10.47
C LEU A 79 1.63 -0.40 -9.57
N MET A 80 1.20 -0.98 -8.46
CA MET A 80 0.38 -0.29 -7.47
C MET A 80 1.08 0.96 -6.91
N PHE A 81 2.36 0.84 -6.54
CA PHE A 81 3.12 1.98 -6.02
C PHE A 81 3.45 3.02 -7.10
N GLU A 82 3.69 2.60 -8.34
CA GLU A 82 3.93 3.51 -9.47
C GLU A 82 2.71 4.39 -9.74
N VAL A 83 1.52 3.79 -9.78
CA VAL A 83 0.25 4.50 -9.96
C VAL A 83 -0.04 5.45 -8.79
N TYR A 84 0.23 5.01 -7.57
CA TYR A 84 0.11 5.85 -6.38
C TYR A 84 1.04 7.08 -6.47
N ALA A 85 2.30 6.87 -6.87
CA ALA A 85 3.29 7.93 -6.98
C ALA A 85 2.95 8.94 -8.10
N GLU A 86 2.42 8.46 -9.22
CA GLU A 86 1.93 9.27 -10.33
C GLU A 86 0.76 10.16 -9.91
N ALA A 87 -0.23 9.60 -9.20
CA ALA A 87 -1.38 10.35 -8.70
C ALA A 87 -1.00 11.49 -7.74
N LEU A 88 0.13 11.36 -7.03
CA LEU A 88 0.69 12.39 -6.15
C LEU A 88 1.75 13.27 -6.82
N ALA A 89 1.96 13.14 -8.13
CA ALA A 89 2.98 13.87 -8.89
C ALA A 89 4.39 13.81 -8.25
N TRP A 90 4.78 12.64 -7.75
CA TRP A 90 6.10 12.46 -7.16
C TRP A 90 7.21 12.68 -8.19
N LYS A 91 8.25 13.44 -7.81
CA LYS A 91 9.44 13.63 -8.64
C LYS A 91 10.08 12.27 -8.98
N PRO A 92 10.61 12.06 -10.19
CA PRO A 92 11.11 10.75 -10.63
C PRO A 92 12.13 10.10 -9.68
N GLN A 93 13.12 10.88 -9.21
CA GLN A 93 14.15 10.38 -8.28
C GLN A 93 13.54 9.93 -6.94
N TYR A 94 12.54 10.67 -6.45
CA TYR A 94 11.86 10.37 -5.21
C TYR A 94 10.94 9.15 -5.33
N LYS A 95 10.21 9.06 -6.44
CA LYS A 95 9.41 7.89 -6.83
C LYS A 95 10.28 6.63 -6.79
N ARG A 96 11.39 6.62 -7.54
CA ARG A 96 12.31 5.48 -7.60
C ARG A 96 12.81 5.07 -6.21
N LYS A 97 13.44 5.99 -5.48
CA LYS A 97 14.03 5.71 -4.16
C LYS A 97 13.00 5.21 -3.14
N THR A 98 11.78 5.75 -3.18
CA THR A 98 10.73 5.36 -2.23
C THR A 98 10.17 3.99 -2.55
N ILE A 99 9.92 3.69 -3.82
CA ILE A 99 9.41 2.39 -4.28
C ILE A 99 10.43 1.29 -3.95
N GLU A 100 11.70 1.47 -4.34
CA GLU A 100 12.77 0.51 -4.05
C GLU A 100 12.88 0.21 -2.55
N ARG A 101 12.76 1.25 -1.71
CA ARG A 101 12.79 1.09 -0.25
C ARG A 101 11.58 0.32 0.29
N LEU A 102 10.40 0.53 -0.26
CA LEU A 102 9.18 -0.20 0.11
C LEU A 102 9.29 -1.67 -0.29
N GLU A 103 9.69 -1.94 -1.53
CA GLU A 103 9.90 -3.30 -2.07
C GLU A 103 10.92 -4.07 -1.24
N ALA A 104 12.10 -3.50 -1.01
CA ALA A 104 13.14 -4.13 -0.19
C ALA A 104 12.67 -4.39 1.25
N GLY A 105 11.86 -3.49 1.83
CA GLY A 105 11.27 -3.68 3.15
C GLY A 105 10.24 -4.80 3.21
N ILE A 106 9.43 -4.95 2.14
CA ILE A 106 8.43 -6.01 2.01
C ILE A 106 9.11 -7.37 1.85
N GLU A 107 10.04 -7.50 0.90
CA GLU A 107 10.72 -8.77 0.62
C GLU A 107 11.54 -9.25 1.83
N ARG A 108 12.20 -8.33 2.55
CA ARG A 108 12.88 -8.66 3.82
C ARG A 108 11.93 -9.25 4.85
N ARG A 109 10.73 -8.68 5.02
CA ARG A 109 9.74 -9.18 5.99
C ARG A 109 9.15 -10.53 5.56
N LEU A 110 8.99 -10.74 4.25
CA LEU A 110 8.53 -12.02 3.70
C LEU A 110 9.58 -13.11 3.97
N GLU A 111 10.86 -12.82 3.73
CA GLU A 111 11.95 -13.76 3.97
C GLU A 111 12.09 -14.08 5.46
N GLN A 112 12.11 -13.06 6.33
CA GLN A 112 12.10 -13.27 7.79
C GLN A 112 10.96 -14.18 8.24
N ARG A 113 9.79 -14.04 7.62
CA ARG A 113 8.64 -14.88 7.95
C ARG A 113 8.80 -16.30 7.44
N ARG A 114 9.28 -16.49 6.21
CA ARG A 114 9.58 -17.80 5.63
C ARG A 114 10.55 -18.57 6.54
N GLN A 115 11.63 -17.91 6.98
CA GLN A 115 12.60 -18.50 7.91
C GLN A 115 11.97 -18.85 9.27
N ALA A 116 11.08 -18.02 9.78
CA ALA A 116 10.36 -18.33 11.02
C ALA A 116 9.38 -19.50 10.87
N ASP A 117 8.73 -19.64 9.72
CA ASP A 117 7.81 -20.74 9.44
C ASP A 117 8.58 -22.07 9.21
N LEU A 118 9.82 -22.04 8.67
CA LEU A 118 10.71 -23.22 8.53
C LEU A 118 11.29 -23.72 9.86
N ARG A 119 11.31 -22.88 10.90
CA ARG A 119 11.82 -23.21 12.24
C ARG A 119 10.76 -23.82 13.15
N LYS A 120 9.51 -23.93 12.68
CA LYS A 120 8.39 -24.54 13.38
C LYS A 120 8.20 -25.96 12.91
#